data_AF-A0A146JZP6-F1
#
_entry.id   AF-A0A146JZP6-F1
#
_cell.length_a   1.000
_cell.length_b   1.000
_cell.length_c   1.000
_cell.angle_alpha   90.00
_cell.angle_beta   90.00
_cell.angle_gamma   90.00
#
_symmetry.space_group_name_H-M   'P 1'
#
loop_
_entity.id
_entity.type
_entity.pdbx_description
1 polymer ?
#
loop_
_entity_poly.entity_id
_entity_poly.type
_entity_poly.pdbx_seq_one_letter_code
_entity_poly.pdbx_strand_id
1 'polypeptide(L)'
;IDWYYDSRTWKDNVEPQDAPQNTIYFILRKSFTKLDLGNFPNVCGMNFNNYTVDHLVLNLTSIHKSTPNIGNISGFDNSSGNKSLKILECKSTTHQAIKDFKGFESLRIAVFHDKVCLALIKQMLNLPSIEYLFFGNVRYTVATKMFEIDDTYSQDHNVNQVAIKQNLEMFLGGRETIIIKLKSELMEKEMNVTQSGQQMNQMLWDSKAFNSDLEVWELVLKNMNYVKKIQQKEKTQQDIEEHIQGQKDIQLELQQIKRTVEDNQQQVQRRLDEMGLNQQQQIQVHQQQFNRLDGKIDAMQHKFGDLSAKISELVAFLAMISE
;
A
#
# COMPACT_ATOMS: atom_id res chain seq x y z
N ILE A 1 7.28 6.58 29.65
CA ILE A 1 6.75 5.50 28.79
C ILE A 1 7.42 4.23 29.27
N ASP A 2 6.69 3.11 29.28
CA ASP A 2 7.32 1.81 29.46
C ASP A 2 7.50 1.17 28.10
N TRP A 3 8.61 0.47 27.92
CA TRP A 3 8.90 -0.20 26.65
C TRP A 3 9.43 -1.61 26.85
N TYR A 4 9.20 -2.43 25.84
CA TYR A 4 9.65 -3.82 25.81
C TYR A 4 10.59 -4.07 24.62
N TYR A 5 11.69 -4.78 24.89
CA TYR A 5 12.67 -5.26 23.90
C TYR A 5 12.98 -6.74 24.19
N ASP A 6 13.35 -7.47 23.14
CA ASP A 6 13.49 -8.91 22.86
C ASP A 6 14.14 -9.85 23.91
N SER A 7 14.05 -9.60 25.23
CA SER A 7 14.53 -10.53 26.27
C SER A 7 14.06 -10.22 27.71
N ARG A 8 12.76 -9.99 27.93
CA ARG A 8 12.05 -10.13 29.24
C ARG A 8 12.17 -9.00 30.27
N THR A 9 12.78 -7.86 29.99
CA THR A 9 12.81 -6.73 30.94
C THR A 9 11.99 -5.55 30.46
N TRP A 10 10.91 -5.24 31.18
CA TRP A 10 10.24 -3.94 31.12
C TRP A 10 11.16 -2.88 31.72
N LYS A 11 11.27 -1.74 31.05
CA LYS A 11 11.86 -0.54 31.63
C LYS A 11 10.77 0.48 31.86
N ASP A 12 10.59 0.86 33.12
CA ASP A 12 9.50 1.73 33.53
C ASP A 12 9.93 3.20 33.55
N ASN A 13 9.00 4.11 33.25
CA ASN A 13 9.16 5.56 33.42
C ASN A 13 10.34 6.20 32.68
N VAL A 14 10.60 5.76 31.45
CA VAL A 14 11.67 6.30 30.61
C VAL A 14 11.12 7.36 29.64
N GLU A 15 11.91 8.38 29.31
CA GLU A 15 11.57 9.29 28.22
C GLU A 15 11.63 8.57 26.86
N PRO A 16 10.77 8.92 25.89
CA PRO A 16 10.69 8.21 24.61
C PRO A 16 12.03 8.15 23.87
N GLN A 17 12.85 9.21 23.95
CA GLN A 17 14.14 9.28 23.28
C GLN A 17 15.20 8.32 23.81
N ASP A 18 15.05 7.80 25.04
CA ASP A 18 16.02 6.89 25.64
C ASP A 18 15.66 5.41 25.40
N ALA A 19 14.54 5.15 24.70
CA ALA A 19 14.19 3.80 24.28
C ALA A 19 15.17 3.30 23.19
N PRO A 20 15.57 2.02 23.22
CA PRO A 20 16.46 1.48 22.22
C PRO A 20 15.74 1.28 20.88
N GLN A 21 16.48 1.39 19.78
CA GLN A 21 15.97 1.31 18.39
C GLN A 21 15.20 0.02 18.07
N ASN A 22 15.46 -1.04 18.83
CA ASN A 22 14.85 -2.36 18.69
C ASN A 22 13.61 -2.56 19.58
N THR A 23 13.12 -1.52 20.26
CA THR A 23 11.86 -1.56 20.98
C THR A 23 10.72 -2.04 20.09
N ILE A 24 9.93 -3.00 20.61
CA ILE A 24 8.83 -3.64 19.89
C ILE A 24 7.44 -3.25 20.42
N TYR A 25 7.36 -2.68 21.62
CA TYR A 25 6.09 -2.29 22.23
C TYR A 25 6.24 -1.12 23.19
N PHE A 26 5.24 -0.23 23.20
CA PHE A 26 5.19 0.95 24.08
C PHE A 26 3.90 0.99 24.91
N ILE A 27 4.03 1.30 26.21
CA ILE A 27 2.91 1.61 27.11
C ILE A 27 3.06 3.03 27.63
N LEU A 28 2.02 3.85 27.49
CA LEU A 28 2.03 5.21 28.03
C LEU A 28 1.81 5.22 29.55
N ARG A 29 2.51 6.14 30.20
CA ARG A 29 2.42 6.43 31.64
C ARG A 29 2.15 7.90 31.95
N LYS A 30 2.05 8.73 30.91
CA LYS A 30 1.73 10.16 30.96
C LYS A 30 1.11 10.57 29.62
N SER A 31 0.40 11.68 29.61
CA SER A 31 -0.14 12.27 28.39
C SER A 31 0.93 13.06 27.63
N PHE A 32 0.77 13.19 26.32
CA PHE A 32 1.66 13.93 25.43
C PHE A 32 0.85 14.82 24.48
N THR A 33 1.27 16.07 24.29
CA THR A 33 0.75 16.87 23.18
C THR A 33 1.28 16.33 21.85
N LYS A 34 2.58 16.01 21.80
CA LYS A 34 3.21 15.34 20.67
C LYS A 34 4.12 14.23 21.18
N LEU A 35 3.98 13.04 20.61
CA LEU A 35 4.83 11.90 20.88
C LEU A 35 5.44 11.41 19.57
N ASP A 36 6.76 11.54 19.45
CA ASP A 36 7.49 11.10 18.27
C ASP A 36 8.20 9.78 18.51
N LEU A 37 7.71 8.75 17.82
CA LEU A 37 8.24 7.39 17.79
C LEU A 37 8.58 6.97 16.34
N GLY A 38 8.76 7.94 15.44
CA GLY A 38 9.02 7.70 14.02
C GLY A 38 10.32 6.96 13.74
N ASN A 39 11.29 7.04 14.66
CA ASN A 39 12.59 6.40 14.54
C ASN A 39 12.61 4.94 15.02
N PHE A 40 11.49 4.34 15.42
CA PHE A 40 11.45 2.96 15.92
C PHE A 40 10.80 2.01 14.89
N PRO A 41 11.57 1.36 14.00
CA PRO A 41 11.02 0.56 12.89
C PRO A 41 10.41 -0.78 13.31
N ASN A 42 10.75 -1.26 14.51
CA ASN A 42 10.35 -2.58 15.00
C ASN A 42 9.12 -2.55 15.91
N VAL A 43 8.48 -1.39 16.08
CA VAL A 43 7.29 -1.26 16.92
C VAL A 43 6.15 -2.07 16.31
N CYS A 44 5.73 -3.09 17.05
CA CYS A 44 4.65 -3.99 16.70
C CYS A 44 3.32 -3.59 17.34
N GLY A 45 3.34 -2.80 18.42
CA GLY A 45 2.11 -2.29 19.01
C GLY A 45 2.32 -1.20 20.07
N MET A 46 1.20 -0.63 20.50
CA MET A 46 1.18 0.45 21.49
C MET A 46 -0.10 0.43 22.32
N ASN A 47 0.01 0.74 23.61
CA ASN A 47 -1.12 0.92 24.52
C ASN A 47 -1.03 2.29 25.22
N PHE A 48 -2.12 3.05 25.13
CA PHE A 48 -2.19 4.40 25.68
C PHE A 48 -2.55 4.43 27.16
N ASN A 49 -3.00 3.33 27.75
CA ASN A 49 -3.27 3.12 29.18
C ASN A 49 -4.05 4.27 29.83
N ASN A 50 -5.10 4.75 29.14
CA ASN A 50 -5.95 5.90 29.50
C ASN A 50 -5.27 7.28 29.50
N TYR A 51 -4.01 7.38 29.06
CA TYR A 51 -3.35 8.65 28.80
C TYR A 51 -3.67 9.16 27.40
N THR A 52 -3.55 10.48 27.23
CA THR A 52 -3.90 11.15 25.99
C THR A 52 -2.68 11.45 25.13
N VAL A 53 -2.83 11.37 23.81
CA VAL A 53 -1.83 11.83 22.84
C VAL A 53 -2.57 12.60 21.76
N ASP A 54 -2.26 13.89 21.57
CA ASP A 54 -2.92 14.67 20.50
C ASP A 54 -2.30 14.38 19.12
N HIS A 55 -0.96 14.33 19.05
CA HIS A 55 -0.18 14.06 17.83
C HIS A 55 0.81 12.93 18.05
N LEU A 56 0.68 11.86 17.26
CA LEU A 56 1.55 10.70 17.29
C LEU A 56 2.32 10.57 15.98
N VAL A 57 3.64 10.50 16.05
CA VAL A 57 4.51 10.18 14.91
C VAL A 57 5.01 8.75 15.07
N LEU A 58 4.86 7.91 14.06
CA LEU A 58 5.16 6.48 14.12
C LEU A 58 5.77 5.95 12.82
N ASN A 59 6.45 4.82 12.94
CA ASN A 59 6.77 3.93 11.84
C ASN A 59 5.80 2.74 11.85
N LEU A 60 5.01 2.57 10.78
CA LEU A 60 3.97 1.54 10.72
C LEU A 60 4.43 0.23 10.05
N THR A 61 5.71 0.12 9.69
CA THR A 61 6.25 -1.05 8.95
C THR A 61 6.07 -2.37 9.69
N SER A 62 6.10 -2.38 11.02
CA SER A 62 6.03 -3.60 11.83
C SER A 62 4.78 -3.71 12.71
N ILE A 63 3.91 -2.70 12.73
CA ILE A 63 2.77 -2.61 13.67
C ILE A 63 1.70 -3.71 13.49
N HIS A 64 1.73 -4.44 12.37
CA HIS A 64 0.83 -5.55 12.08
C HIS A 64 1.40 -6.91 12.50
N LYS A 65 2.67 -6.98 12.92
CA LYS A 65 3.35 -8.24 13.24
C LYS A 65 2.99 -8.67 14.67
N SER A 66 2.56 -9.92 14.82
CA SER A 66 2.35 -10.50 16.15
C SER A 66 3.69 -10.68 16.87
N THR A 67 3.77 -10.27 18.13
CA THR A 67 4.94 -10.55 18.98
C THR A 67 4.66 -11.80 19.83
N PRO A 68 5.32 -12.95 19.55
CA PRO A 68 5.06 -14.20 20.27
C PRO A 68 5.45 -14.13 21.76
N ASN A 69 6.38 -13.24 22.13
CA ASN A 69 6.96 -13.15 23.47
C ASN A 69 6.18 -12.27 24.47
N ILE A 70 5.13 -11.56 24.06
CA ILE A 70 4.34 -10.66 24.92
C ILE A 70 2.83 -10.98 24.84
N GLY A 71 2.46 -12.13 24.28
CA GLY A 71 1.05 -12.54 24.14
C GLY A 71 0.37 -11.87 22.96
N ASN A 72 0.72 -12.24 21.72
CA ASN A 72 0.03 -11.85 20.48
C ASN A 72 -0.38 -10.36 20.40
N ILE A 73 0.45 -9.45 20.94
CA ILE A 73 0.14 -8.03 20.85
C ILE A 73 0.61 -7.53 19.50
N SER A 74 -0.34 -7.00 18.72
CA SER A 74 -0.14 -6.31 17.45
C SER A 74 -1.11 -5.14 17.39
N GLY A 75 -0.71 -4.03 16.79
CA GLY A 75 -1.59 -2.88 16.58
C GLY A 75 -1.74 -1.99 17.81
N PHE A 76 -2.88 -1.31 17.88
CA PHE A 76 -3.22 -0.40 18.97
C PHE A 76 -4.19 -1.09 19.92
N ASP A 77 -3.81 -1.18 21.19
CA ASP A 77 -4.71 -1.73 22.20
C ASP A 77 -5.93 -0.81 22.34
N ASN A 78 -7.12 -1.39 22.52
CA ASN A 78 -8.41 -0.69 22.51
C ASN A 78 -8.67 0.02 23.85
N SER A 79 -7.77 0.95 24.18
CA SER A 79 -7.79 1.76 25.40
C SER A 79 -8.45 3.12 25.15
N SER A 80 -8.96 3.75 26.20
CA SER A 80 -9.62 5.07 26.09
C SER A 80 -8.72 6.17 25.50
N GLY A 81 -7.39 6.02 25.62
CA GLY A 81 -6.42 6.96 25.07
C GLY A 81 -6.46 7.10 23.55
N ASN A 82 -6.86 6.06 22.81
CA ASN A 82 -6.99 6.11 21.35
C ASN A 82 -7.97 7.22 20.90
N LYS A 83 -8.99 7.49 21.73
CA LYS A 83 -10.01 8.51 21.46
C LYS A 83 -9.46 9.93 21.47
N SER A 84 -8.29 10.15 22.07
CA SER A 84 -7.67 11.47 22.16
C SER A 84 -6.83 11.83 20.93
N LEU A 85 -6.44 10.84 20.11
CA LEU A 85 -5.55 11.08 18.98
C LEU A 85 -6.24 11.91 17.90
N LYS A 86 -5.64 13.06 17.57
CA LYS A 86 -6.13 13.98 16.54
C LYS A 86 -5.30 13.91 15.26
N ILE A 87 -4.00 13.68 15.40
CA ILE A 87 -3.04 13.69 14.29
C ILE A 87 -2.18 12.41 14.35
N LEU A 88 -2.19 11.63 13.28
CA LEU A 88 -1.30 10.49 13.08
C LEU A 88 -0.33 10.77 11.94
N GLU A 89 0.96 10.78 12.24
CA GLU A 89 2.02 10.98 11.26
C GLU A 89 2.82 9.70 11.07
N CYS A 90 2.89 9.22 9.83
CA CYS A 90 3.51 7.96 9.47
C CYS A 90 4.80 8.25 8.70
N LYS A 91 5.96 8.04 9.34
CA LYS A 91 7.27 8.18 8.67
C LYS A 91 7.44 7.15 7.56
N SER A 92 7.07 5.90 7.86
CA SER A 92 7.05 4.82 6.88
C SER A 92 5.82 3.93 7.08
N THR A 93 5.39 3.24 6.02
CA THR A 93 4.16 2.45 6.01
C THR A 93 4.38 1.00 5.55
N THR A 94 3.43 0.13 5.87
CA THR A 94 3.39 -1.26 5.38
C THR A 94 2.55 -1.37 4.10
N HIS A 95 2.83 -2.41 3.30
CA HIS A 95 2.03 -2.76 2.12
C HIS A 95 0.72 -3.48 2.49
N GLN A 96 0.49 -3.72 3.78
CA GLN A 96 -0.69 -4.41 4.28
C GLN A 96 -1.65 -3.45 5.01
N ALA A 97 -2.92 -3.85 5.04
CA ALA A 97 -3.92 -3.22 5.91
C ALA A 97 -3.49 -3.38 7.37
N ILE A 98 -3.53 -2.30 8.15
CA ILE A 98 -3.32 -2.37 9.59
C ILE A 98 -4.70 -2.59 10.19
N LYS A 99 -4.96 -3.77 10.75
CA LYS A 99 -6.13 -3.95 11.62
C LYS A 99 -5.85 -3.08 12.86
N ASP A 100 -6.85 -2.34 13.36
CA ASP A 100 -6.81 -1.60 14.64
C ASP A 100 -6.71 -0.06 14.65
N PHE A 101 -7.32 0.65 13.70
CA PHE A 101 -7.74 2.05 13.98
C PHE A 101 -9.08 2.16 14.72
N LYS A 102 -9.50 1.09 15.39
CA LYS A 102 -10.73 1.06 16.17
C LYS A 102 -10.55 1.95 17.42
N GLY A 103 -11.50 2.84 17.67
CA GLY A 103 -11.48 3.75 18.82
C GLY A 103 -10.77 5.09 18.59
N PHE A 104 -10.31 5.38 17.38
CA PHE A 104 -9.69 6.65 17.00
C PHE A 104 -10.74 7.71 16.63
N GLU A 105 -11.69 7.95 17.55
CA GLU A 105 -12.88 8.78 17.33
C GLU A 105 -12.58 10.26 17.05
N SER A 106 -11.42 10.75 17.49
CA SER A 106 -10.99 12.15 17.29
C SER A 106 -9.97 12.31 16.17
N LEU A 107 -9.58 11.25 15.45
CA LEU A 107 -8.52 11.34 14.45
C LEU A 107 -9.02 12.14 13.25
N ARG A 108 -8.48 13.35 13.08
CA ARG A 108 -8.84 14.30 12.01
C ARG A 108 -7.82 14.30 10.88
N ILE A 109 -6.55 14.09 11.20
CA ILE A 109 -5.44 14.24 10.26
C ILE A 109 -4.60 12.98 10.24
N ALA A 110 -4.36 12.44 9.04
CA ALA A 110 -3.34 11.41 8.81
C ALA A 110 -2.30 11.92 7.81
N VAL A 111 -1.02 11.75 8.13
CA VAL A 111 0.11 12.22 7.34
C VAL A 111 0.97 11.03 6.94
N PHE A 112 1.32 10.93 5.66
CA PHE A 112 2.15 9.88 5.08
C PHE A 112 3.35 10.49 4.40
N HIS A 113 4.55 10.24 4.93
CA HIS A 113 5.80 10.77 4.37
C HIS A 113 6.38 9.88 3.27
N ASP A 114 6.21 8.56 3.40
CA ASP A 114 6.61 7.56 2.42
C ASP A 114 5.43 7.10 1.54
N LYS A 115 5.74 6.27 0.54
CA LYS A 115 4.73 5.51 -0.21
C LYS A 115 3.80 4.77 0.74
N VAL A 116 2.50 4.91 0.51
CA VAL A 116 1.44 4.28 1.28
C VAL A 116 0.54 3.43 0.40
N CYS A 117 0.16 2.25 0.90
CA CYS A 117 -0.67 1.33 0.14
C CYS A 117 -2.15 1.76 0.14
N LEU A 118 -2.87 1.35 -0.91
CA LEU A 118 -4.30 1.66 -1.07
C LEU A 118 -5.15 1.18 0.11
N ALA A 119 -4.79 0.04 0.70
CA ALA A 119 -5.54 -0.53 1.82
C ALA A 119 -5.53 0.41 3.03
N LEU A 120 -4.37 0.98 3.38
CA LEU A 120 -4.25 1.91 4.49
C LEU A 120 -4.96 3.24 4.20
N ILE A 121 -4.87 3.75 2.98
CA ILE A 121 -5.62 4.96 2.57
C ILE A 121 -7.12 4.74 2.74
N LYS A 122 -7.66 3.63 2.23
CA LYS A 122 -9.08 3.27 2.37
C LYS A 122 -9.49 3.14 3.83
N GLN A 123 -8.63 2.57 4.68
CA GLN A 123 -8.90 2.47 6.11
C GLN A 123 -9.02 3.85 6.76
N MET A 124 -8.11 4.79 6.45
CA MET A 124 -8.21 6.16 6.95
C MET A 124 -9.49 6.82 6.49
N LEU A 125 -9.81 6.73 5.19
CA LEU A 125 -11.02 7.32 4.61
C LEU A 125 -12.33 6.76 5.20
N ASN A 126 -12.31 5.55 5.74
CA ASN A 126 -13.47 4.94 6.40
C ASN A 126 -13.64 5.42 7.86
N LEU A 127 -12.69 6.16 8.42
CA LEU A 127 -12.85 6.74 9.76
C LEU A 127 -13.79 7.94 9.67
N PRO A 128 -14.90 7.99 10.43
CA PRO A 128 -15.91 9.03 10.30
C PRO A 128 -15.40 10.43 10.68
N SER A 129 -14.32 10.48 11.46
CA SER A 129 -13.71 11.68 11.99
C SER A 129 -12.67 12.32 11.07
N ILE A 130 -12.23 11.62 10.02
CA ILE A 130 -11.10 12.06 9.20
C ILE A 130 -11.49 13.25 8.32
N GLU A 131 -10.69 14.30 8.38
CA GLU A 131 -10.93 15.55 7.63
C GLU A 131 -9.87 15.72 6.52
N TYR A 132 -8.61 15.38 6.84
CA TYR A 132 -7.47 15.62 5.97
C TYR A 132 -6.54 14.41 5.90
N LEU A 133 -6.09 14.09 4.68
CA LEU A 133 -4.96 13.20 4.44
C LEU A 133 -3.82 13.99 3.82
N PHE A 134 -2.62 13.84 4.34
CA PHE A 134 -1.41 14.44 3.78
C PHE A 134 -0.53 13.35 3.18
N PHE A 135 -0.05 13.58 1.96
CA PHE A 135 0.90 12.73 1.24
C PHE A 135 2.12 13.60 0.93
N GLY A 136 3.10 13.61 1.83
CA GLY A 136 4.12 14.65 1.86
C GLY A 136 3.47 16.02 2.02
N ASN A 137 3.61 16.87 1.00
CA ASN A 137 3.06 18.23 0.99
C ASN A 137 1.76 18.38 0.17
N VAL A 138 1.16 17.27 -0.24
CA VAL A 138 -0.14 17.27 -0.90
C VAL A 138 -1.21 16.97 0.14
N ARG A 139 -2.12 17.92 0.37
CA ARG A 139 -3.29 17.75 1.24
C ARG A 139 -4.50 17.32 0.43
N TYR A 140 -5.17 16.28 0.88
CA TYR A 140 -6.47 15.85 0.41
C TYR A 140 -7.53 16.16 1.47
N THR A 141 -8.53 16.96 1.09
CA THR A 141 -9.67 17.31 1.95
C THR A 141 -10.81 16.34 1.69
N VAL A 142 -11.22 15.58 2.70
CA VAL A 142 -12.15 14.45 2.55
C VAL A 142 -13.56 14.93 2.20
N ALA A 143 -14.03 16.00 2.85
CA ALA A 143 -15.37 16.55 2.65
C ALA A 143 -15.62 17.05 1.21
N THR A 144 -14.63 17.75 0.64
CA THR A 144 -14.72 18.35 -0.70
C THR A 144 -14.10 17.47 -1.78
N LYS A 145 -13.36 16.42 -1.40
CA LYS A 145 -12.56 15.55 -2.27
C LYS A 145 -11.54 16.32 -3.13
N MET A 146 -11.03 17.43 -2.59
CA MET A 146 -10.10 18.31 -3.28
C MET A 146 -8.66 18.08 -2.85
N PHE A 147 -7.73 18.30 -3.78
CA PHE A 147 -6.30 18.26 -3.52
C PHE A 147 -5.68 19.65 -3.61
N GLU A 148 -4.84 19.97 -2.64
CA GLU A 148 -4.17 21.26 -2.49
C GLU A 148 -2.71 21.04 -2.08
N ILE A 149 -1.85 22.00 -2.42
CA ILE A 149 -0.48 22.00 -1.93
C ILE A 149 -0.49 22.69 -0.57
N ASP A 150 0.06 22.02 0.43
CA ASP A 150 0.14 22.48 1.80
C ASP A 150 1.44 21.97 2.42
N ASP A 151 2.35 22.90 2.74
CA ASP A 151 3.69 22.56 3.20
C ASP A 151 3.78 22.28 4.71
N THR A 152 2.65 22.28 5.43
CA THR A 152 2.60 22.05 6.90
C THR A 152 3.37 20.80 7.35
N TYR A 153 3.34 19.73 6.54
CA TYR A 153 4.02 18.46 6.82
C TYR A 153 5.09 18.10 5.78
N SER A 154 5.57 19.08 5.00
CA SER A 154 6.60 18.85 3.98
C SER A 154 7.95 18.55 4.61
N GLN A 155 8.54 17.39 4.33
CA GLN A 155 9.91 17.06 4.73
C GLN A 155 10.96 17.38 3.67
N ASP A 156 10.56 17.54 2.39
CA ASP A 156 11.47 17.78 1.28
C ASP A 156 10.81 18.67 0.21
N HIS A 157 11.41 19.83 -0.08
CA HIS A 157 10.89 20.79 -1.05
C HIS A 157 11.22 20.44 -2.51
N ASN A 158 12.00 19.38 -2.76
CA ASN A 158 12.51 19.00 -4.08
C ASN A 158 11.71 17.93 -4.82
N VAL A 159 10.59 17.46 -4.28
CA VAL A 159 9.76 16.44 -4.94
C VAL A 159 8.80 17.13 -5.91
N ASN A 160 8.62 16.60 -7.13
CA ASN A 160 7.72 17.15 -8.15
C ASN A 160 6.24 17.07 -7.69
N GLN A 161 5.82 18.09 -6.95
CA GLN A 161 4.55 18.18 -6.23
C GLN A 161 3.33 18.08 -7.15
N VAL A 162 3.46 18.63 -8.37
CA VAL A 162 2.40 18.64 -9.39
C VAL A 162 2.14 17.21 -9.89
N ALA A 163 3.19 16.43 -10.14
CA ALA A 163 3.06 15.06 -10.61
C ALA A 163 2.44 14.15 -9.52
N ILE A 164 2.82 14.33 -8.25
CA ILE A 164 2.23 13.59 -7.13
C ILE A 164 0.74 13.91 -6.98
N LYS A 165 0.39 15.20 -7.00
CA LYS A 165 -1.00 15.64 -6.95
C LYS A 165 -1.84 15.03 -8.07
N GLN A 166 -1.36 15.06 -9.32
CA GLN A 166 -2.07 14.48 -10.47
C GLN A 166 -2.26 12.96 -10.33
N ASN A 167 -1.25 12.24 -9.87
CA ASN A 167 -1.35 10.80 -9.63
C ASN A 167 -2.35 10.45 -8.52
N LEU A 168 -2.38 11.24 -7.44
CA LEU A 168 -3.35 11.07 -6.36
C LEU A 168 -4.77 11.47 -6.76
N GLU A 169 -4.94 12.51 -7.57
CA GLU A 169 -6.21 12.91 -8.18
C GLU A 169 -6.78 11.77 -9.05
N MET A 170 -5.95 11.11 -9.87
CA MET A 170 -6.35 9.93 -10.65
C MET A 170 -6.79 8.77 -9.76
N PHE A 171 -6.14 8.63 -8.62
CA PHE A 171 -6.29 7.50 -7.73
C PHE A 171 -7.51 7.62 -6.78
N LEU A 172 -7.80 8.81 -6.24
CA LEU A 172 -8.90 9.03 -5.29
C LEU A 172 -10.13 9.72 -5.91
N GLY A 173 -9.95 10.59 -6.89
CA GLY A 173 -11.06 11.25 -7.59
C GLY A 173 -11.72 10.35 -8.63
N GLY A 174 -10.99 9.37 -9.14
CA GLY A 174 -11.43 8.53 -10.24
C GLY A 174 -11.44 9.28 -11.58
N ARG A 175 -11.58 8.52 -12.67
CA ARG A 175 -11.49 9.01 -14.06
C ARG A 175 -12.50 10.12 -14.36
N GLU A 176 -13.69 10.08 -13.77
CA GLU A 176 -14.76 11.04 -14.03
C GLU A 176 -14.46 12.44 -13.49
N THR A 177 -13.92 12.57 -12.27
CA THR A 177 -13.60 13.89 -11.69
C THR A 177 -12.53 14.62 -12.49
N ILE A 178 -11.53 13.90 -13.01
CA ILE A 178 -10.50 14.46 -13.89
C ILE A 178 -11.08 14.87 -15.24
N ILE A 179 -11.93 14.04 -15.84
CA ILE A 179 -12.59 14.39 -17.10
C ILE A 179 -13.44 15.66 -16.93
N ILE A 180 -14.15 15.81 -15.81
CA ILE A 180 -14.95 17.00 -15.53
C ILE A 180 -14.06 18.24 -15.40
N LYS A 181 -12.95 18.15 -14.66
CA LYS A 181 -12.01 19.27 -14.46
C LYS A 181 -11.29 19.67 -15.75
N LEU A 182 -10.83 18.70 -16.53
CA LEU A 182 -10.22 18.97 -17.84
C LEU A 182 -11.23 19.58 -18.81
N LYS A 183 -12.50 19.13 -18.78
CA LYS A 183 -13.57 19.74 -19.58
C LYS A 183 -13.86 21.18 -19.14
N SER A 184 -13.88 21.48 -17.85
CA SER A 184 -14.09 22.85 -17.37
C SER A 184 -12.92 23.76 -17.74
N GLU A 185 -11.68 23.30 -17.59
CA GLU A 185 -10.49 24.07 -17.99
C GLU A 185 -10.43 24.30 -19.51
N LEU A 186 -10.86 23.30 -20.30
CA LEU A 186 -10.97 23.43 -21.75
C LEU A 186 -12.05 24.45 -22.14
N MET A 187 -13.24 24.37 -21.52
CA MET A 187 -14.32 25.33 -21.75
C MET A 187 -13.93 26.76 -21.36
N GLU A 188 -13.21 26.95 -20.25
CA GLU A 188 -12.73 28.26 -19.82
C GLU A 188 -11.71 28.83 -20.82
N LYS A 189 -10.79 28.00 -21.32
CA LYS A 189 -9.87 28.40 -22.39
C LYS A 189 -10.60 28.75 -23.69
N GLU A 190 -11.60 27.97 -24.10
CA GLU A 190 -12.42 28.24 -25.28
C GLU A 190 -13.22 29.55 -25.13
N MET A 191 -13.79 29.77 -23.95
CA MET A 191 -14.52 31.00 -23.63
C MET A 191 -13.60 32.22 -23.70
N ASN A 192 -12.40 32.16 -23.10
CA ASN A 192 -11.41 33.23 -23.14
C ASN A 192 -10.94 33.54 -24.58
N VAL A 193 -10.75 32.51 -25.41
CA VAL A 193 -10.41 32.68 -26.84
C VAL A 193 -11.57 33.33 -27.61
N THR A 194 -12.80 32.91 -27.34
CA THR A 194 -14.00 33.45 -28.00
C THR A 194 -14.24 34.90 -27.59
N GLN A 195 -14.07 35.23 -26.32
CA GLN A 195 -14.22 36.58 -25.77
C GLN A 195 -13.13 37.51 -26.31
N SER A 196 -11.90 37.04 -26.44
CA SER A 196 -10.81 37.76 -27.11
C SER A 196 -11.12 38.00 -28.60
N GLY A 197 -11.69 37.00 -29.28
CA GLY A 197 -12.14 37.13 -30.67
C GLY A 197 -13.28 38.12 -30.85
N GLN A 198 -14.24 38.15 -29.91
CA GLN A 198 -15.33 39.13 -29.89
C GLN A 198 -14.83 40.54 -29.63
N GLN A 199 -13.90 40.74 -28.68
CA GLN A 199 -13.26 42.05 -28.45
C GLN A 199 -12.51 42.53 -29.69
N MET A 200 -11.82 41.63 -30.40
CA MET A 200 -11.14 41.95 -31.65
C MET A 200 -12.13 42.30 -32.77
N ASN A 201 -13.25 41.58 -32.87
CA ASN A 201 -14.31 41.88 -33.82
C ASN A 201 -14.97 43.23 -33.51
N GLN A 202 -15.20 43.54 -32.24
CA GLN A 202 -15.70 44.83 -31.79
C GLN A 202 -14.73 45.95 -32.17
N MET A 203 -13.44 45.78 -31.92
CA MET A 203 -12.40 46.73 -32.35
C MET A 203 -12.33 46.87 -33.87
N LEU A 204 -12.54 45.81 -34.65
CA LEU A 204 -12.60 45.85 -36.12
C LEU A 204 -13.86 46.56 -36.65
N TRP A 205 -14.99 46.43 -35.94
CA TRP A 205 -16.20 47.18 -36.24
C TRP A 205 -16.04 48.67 -35.92
N ASP A 206 -15.41 48.97 -34.78
CA ASP A 206 -15.09 50.34 -34.37
C ASP A 206 -13.98 50.97 -35.25
N SER A 207 -13.08 50.16 -35.84
CA SER A 207 -11.99 50.64 -36.72
C SER A 207 -12.40 50.91 -38.18
N LYS A 208 -13.64 50.60 -38.58
CA LYS A 208 -14.19 51.06 -39.88
C LYS A 208 -14.28 52.60 -40.00
N ALA A 209 -13.86 53.34 -38.98
CA ALA A 209 -13.87 54.80 -38.92
C ALA A 209 -12.49 55.49 -39.15
N PHE A 210 -11.37 54.79 -39.39
CA PHE A 210 -10.06 55.48 -39.43
C PHE A 210 -9.22 55.32 -40.71
N ASN A 211 -8.49 56.42 -40.97
CA ASN A 211 -7.96 56.87 -42.24
C ASN A 211 -6.43 57.07 -42.15
N SER A 212 -5.70 56.19 -41.46
CA SER A 212 -4.23 56.30 -41.34
C SER A 212 -3.51 54.94 -41.20
N ASP A 213 -2.37 54.82 -41.89
CA ASP A 213 -1.62 53.57 -42.16
C ASP A 213 -0.95 52.92 -40.94
N LEU A 214 -0.85 53.59 -39.78
CA LEU A 214 -0.13 53.07 -38.61
C LEU A 214 -0.94 52.01 -37.84
N GLU A 215 -2.25 52.23 -37.68
CA GLU A 215 -3.17 51.31 -36.99
C GLU A 215 -3.44 50.05 -37.83
N VAL A 216 -3.41 50.18 -39.16
CA VAL A 216 -3.49 49.06 -40.11
C VAL A 216 -2.28 48.14 -39.96
N TRP A 217 -1.08 48.69 -39.76
CA TRP A 217 0.14 47.90 -39.55
C TRP A 217 0.12 47.13 -38.21
N GLU A 218 -0.35 47.74 -37.12
CA GLU A 218 -0.51 47.01 -35.85
C GLU A 218 -1.54 45.86 -35.93
N LEU A 219 -2.60 46.06 -36.72
CA LEU A 219 -3.60 45.03 -37.01
C LEU A 219 -3.02 43.87 -37.82
N VAL A 220 -2.17 44.14 -38.84
CA VAL A 220 -1.46 43.12 -39.62
C VAL A 220 -0.50 42.30 -38.74
N LEU A 221 0.24 42.95 -37.83
CA LEU A 221 1.13 42.26 -36.89
C LEU A 221 0.36 41.37 -35.90
N LYS A 222 -0.79 41.83 -35.39
CA LYS A 222 -1.69 41.01 -34.56
C LYS A 222 -2.26 39.82 -35.34
N ASN A 223 -2.61 40.00 -36.62
CA ASN A 223 -3.11 38.92 -37.48
C ASN A 223 -2.05 37.86 -37.78
N MET A 224 -0.78 38.23 -38.00
CA MET A 224 0.32 37.26 -38.17
C MET A 224 0.55 36.40 -36.93
N ASN A 225 0.40 36.97 -35.74
CA ASN A 225 0.47 36.21 -34.48
C ASN A 225 -0.73 35.26 -34.29
N TYR A 226 -1.90 35.60 -34.81
CA TYR A 226 -3.08 34.73 -34.80
C TYR A 226 -2.91 33.52 -35.73
N VAL A 227 -2.40 33.72 -36.95
CA VAL A 227 -2.09 32.64 -37.90
C VAL A 227 -1.03 31.68 -37.34
N LYS A 228 0.02 32.21 -36.68
CA LYS A 228 1.01 31.37 -35.98
C LYS A 228 0.39 30.52 -34.86
N LYS A 229 -0.56 31.08 -34.09
CA LYS A 229 -1.27 30.34 -33.04
C LYS A 229 -2.18 29.24 -33.61
N ILE A 230 -2.81 29.45 -34.76
CA ILE A 230 -3.60 28.42 -35.45
C ILE A 230 -2.72 27.27 -35.95
N GLN A 231 -1.57 27.57 -36.57
CA GLN A 231 -0.61 26.54 -37.00
C GLN A 231 -0.05 25.74 -35.82
N GLN A 232 0.14 26.39 -34.66
CA GLN A 232 0.53 25.70 -33.43
C GLN A 232 -0.59 24.78 -32.89
N LYS A 233 -1.86 25.20 -33.03
CA LYS A 233 -3.03 24.39 -32.67
C LYS A 233 -3.14 23.14 -33.55
N GLU A 234 -2.98 23.27 -34.87
CA GLU A 234 -3.00 22.14 -35.81
C GLU A 234 -1.89 21.13 -35.51
N LYS A 235 -0.67 21.61 -35.24
CA LYS A 235 0.44 20.74 -34.82
C LYS A 235 0.16 20.01 -33.50
N THR A 236 -0.36 20.72 -32.50
CA THR A 236 -0.72 20.13 -31.20
C THR A 236 -1.82 19.08 -31.35
N GLN A 237 -2.78 19.31 -32.25
CA GLN A 237 -3.85 18.36 -32.55
C GLN A 237 -3.30 17.08 -33.21
N GLN A 238 -2.36 17.24 -34.13
CA GLN A 238 -1.67 16.13 -34.79
C GLN A 238 -0.84 15.30 -33.78
N ASP A 239 -0.11 15.96 -32.88
CA ASP A 239 0.65 15.31 -31.80
C ASP A 239 -0.31 14.53 -30.85
N ILE A 240 -1.50 15.05 -30.57
CA ILE A 240 -2.53 14.35 -29.77
C ILE A 240 -3.06 13.12 -30.49
N GLU A 241 -3.34 13.21 -31.79
CA GLU A 241 -3.83 12.07 -32.59
C GLU A 241 -2.78 10.94 -32.67
N GLU A 242 -1.50 11.29 -32.83
CA GLU A 242 -0.39 10.32 -32.77
C GLU A 242 -0.29 9.68 -31.38
N HIS A 243 -0.47 10.45 -30.31
CA HIS A 243 -0.44 9.92 -28.94
C HIS A 243 -1.62 8.97 -28.66
N ILE A 244 -2.82 9.30 -29.16
CA ILE A 244 -4.00 8.43 -29.06
C ILE A 244 -3.76 7.13 -29.83
N GLN A 245 -3.14 7.21 -31.01
CA GLN A 245 -2.84 6.02 -31.81
C GLN A 245 -1.79 5.15 -31.11
N GLY A 246 -0.70 5.73 -30.60
CA GLY A 246 0.30 5.00 -29.82
C GLY A 246 -0.28 4.34 -28.57
N GLN A 247 -1.26 4.97 -27.90
CA GLN A 247 -1.97 4.35 -26.76
C GLN A 247 -2.79 3.13 -27.18
N LYS A 248 -3.43 3.16 -28.36
CA LYS A 248 -4.17 1.99 -28.88
C LYS A 248 -3.23 0.83 -29.20
N ASP A 249 -2.06 1.13 -29.76
CA ASP A 249 -1.07 0.10 -30.12
C ASP A 249 -0.51 -0.57 -28.86
N ILE A 250 -0.17 0.21 -27.82
CA ILE A 250 0.24 -0.33 -26.50
C ILE A 250 -0.88 -1.17 -25.87
N GLN A 251 -2.14 -0.75 -26.03
CA GLN A 251 -3.28 -1.51 -25.50
C GLN A 251 -3.43 -2.88 -26.20
N LEU A 252 -3.18 -2.94 -27.51
CA LEU A 252 -3.18 -4.19 -28.27
C LEU A 252 -2.04 -5.12 -27.84
N GLU A 253 -0.83 -4.58 -27.65
CA GLU A 253 0.32 -5.35 -27.13
C GLU A 253 0.04 -5.89 -25.71
N LEU A 254 -0.52 -5.09 -24.82
CA LEU A 254 -0.89 -5.53 -23.47
C LEU A 254 -1.93 -6.67 -23.50
N GLN A 255 -2.88 -6.61 -24.44
CA GLN A 255 -3.84 -7.71 -24.62
C GLN A 255 -3.18 -8.99 -25.13
N GLN A 256 -2.15 -8.90 -25.97
CA GLN A 256 -1.38 -10.07 -26.40
C GLN A 256 -0.55 -10.64 -25.26
N ILE A 257 0.18 -9.81 -24.52
CA ILE A 257 0.98 -10.23 -23.36
C ILE A 257 0.09 -10.94 -22.34
N LYS A 258 -1.10 -10.40 -22.06
CA LYS A 258 -2.05 -11.00 -21.13
C LYS A 258 -2.43 -12.43 -21.54
N ARG A 259 -2.73 -12.66 -22.84
CA ARG A 259 -3.03 -14.00 -23.35
C ARG A 259 -1.84 -14.95 -23.18
N THR A 260 -0.62 -14.48 -23.49
CA THR A 260 0.60 -15.30 -23.31
C THR A 260 0.84 -15.67 -21.84
N VAL A 261 0.59 -14.75 -20.91
CA VAL A 261 0.70 -15.03 -19.47
C VAL A 261 -0.34 -16.06 -19.03
N GLU A 262 -1.58 -15.94 -19.47
CA GLU A 262 -2.65 -16.90 -19.18
C GLU A 262 -2.30 -18.31 -19.71
N ASP A 263 -1.80 -18.42 -20.94
CA ASP A 263 -1.35 -19.69 -21.51
C ASP A 263 -0.18 -20.30 -20.72
N ASN A 264 0.80 -19.48 -20.32
CA ASN A 264 1.93 -19.93 -19.50
C ASN A 264 1.49 -20.39 -18.12
N GLN A 265 0.55 -19.69 -17.48
CA GLN A 265 -0.02 -20.12 -16.19
C GLN A 265 -0.72 -21.47 -16.31
N GLN A 266 -1.50 -21.69 -17.37
CA GLN A 266 -2.15 -22.98 -17.62
C GLN A 266 -1.14 -24.10 -17.91
N GLN A 267 -0.02 -23.82 -18.57
CA GLN A 267 1.04 -24.81 -18.75
C GLN A 267 1.75 -25.16 -17.44
N VAL A 268 2.07 -24.16 -16.61
CA VAL A 268 2.69 -24.38 -15.30
C VAL A 268 1.77 -25.18 -14.39
N GLN A 269 0.48 -24.85 -14.36
CA GLN A 269 -0.50 -25.59 -13.56
C GLN A 269 -0.59 -27.06 -13.99
N ARG A 270 -0.65 -27.34 -15.30
CA ARG A 270 -0.64 -28.72 -15.82
C ARG A 270 0.61 -29.50 -15.37
N ARG A 271 1.79 -28.88 -15.41
CA ARG A 271 3.03 -29.52 -14.94
C ARG A 271 3.03 -29.77 -13.44
N LEU A 272 2.47 -28.86 -12.64
CA LEU A 272 2.32 -29.05 -11.19
C LEU A 272 1.37 -30.21 -10.87
N ASP A 273 0.25 -30.31 -11.59
CA ASP A 273 -0.72 -31.40 -11.44
C ASP A 273 -0.09 -32.75 -11.82
N GLU A 274 0.70 -32.81 -12.91
CA GLU A 274 1.47 -33.99 -13.31
C GLU A 274 2.52 -34.40 -12.26
N MET A 275 3.24 -33.43 -11.67
CA MET A 275 4.19 -33.71 -10.59
C MET A 275 3.50 -34.20 -9.32
N GLY A 276 2.33 -33.67 -8.97
CA GLY A 276 1.51 -34.12 -7.84
C GLY A 276 1.04 -35.57 -8.01
N LEU A 277 0.58 -35.93 -9.21
CA LEU A 277 0.21 -37.31 -9.56
C LEU A 277 1.40 -38.27 -9.45
N ASN A 278 2.58 -37.87 -9.93
CA ASN A 278 3.81 -38.68 -9.83
C ASN A 278 4.26 -38.88 -8.37
N GLN A 279 4.14 -37.85 -7.51
CA GLN A 279 4.46 -37.99 -6.08
C GLN A 279 3.49 -38.93 -5.36
N GLN A 280 2.19 -38.86 -5.65
CA GLN A 280 1.21 -39.79 -5.06
C GLN A 280 1.48 -41.24 -5.45
N GLN A 281 1.88 -41.49 -6.70
CA GLN A 281 2.27 -42.83 -7.15
C GLN A 281 3.51 -43.35 -6.42
N GLN A 282 4.53 -42.51 -6.20
CA GLN A 282 5.72 -42.91 -5.43
C GLN A 282 5.40 -43.22 -3.96
N ILE A 283 4.54 -42.42 -3.33
CA ILE A 283 4.10 -42.66 -1.94
C ILE A 283 3.39 -44.02 -1.83
N GLN A 284 2.51 -44.36 -2.77
CA GLN A 284 1.84 -45.66 -2.78
C GLN A 284 2.82 -46.83 -2.95
N VAL A 285 3.84 -46.69 -3.81
CA VAL A 285 4.88 -47.73 -3.99
C VAL A 285 5.69 -47.92 -2.71
N HIS A 286 6.10 -46.82 -2.05
CA HIS A 286 6.82 -46.91 -0.78
C HIS A 286 5.95 -47.50 0.33
N GLN A 287 4.67 -47.15 0.41
CA GLN A 287 3.75 -47.69 1.40
C GLN A 287 3.52 -49.19 1.22
N GLN A 288 3.43 -49.67 -0.03
CA GLN A 288 3.39 -51.11 -0.31
C GLN A 288 4.69 -51.83 0.07
N GLN A 289 5.85 -51.18 -0.12
CA GLN A 289 7.13 -51.73 0.31
C GLN A 289 7.25 -51.80 1.84
N PHE A 290 6.80 -50.77 2.57
CA PHE A 290 6.76 -50.76 4.03
C PHE A 290 5.84 -51.85 4.58
N ASN A 291 4.61 -51.98 4.06
CA ASN A 291 3.70 -53.05 4.49
C ASN A 291 4.26 -54.46 4.27
N ARG A 292 5.04 -54.67 3.19
CA ARG A 292 5.74 -55.94 2.93
C ARG A 292 6.90 -56.18 3.89
N LEU A 293 7.59 -55.12 4.32
CA LEU A 293 8.66 -55.20 5.32
C LEU A 293 8.09 -55.51 6.70
N ASP A 294 7.01 -54.84 7.11
CA ASP A 294 6.32 -55.10 8.37
C ASP A 294 5.86 -56.55 8.46
N GLY A 295 5.21 -57.09 7.42
CA GLY A 295 4.80 -58.50 7.41
C GLY A 295 5.98 -59.50 7.48
N LYS A 296 7.17 -59.12 6.99
CA LYS A 296 8.39 -59.93 7.16
C LYS A 296 8.96 -59.82 8.58
N ILE A 297 8.87 -58.65 9.20
CA ILE A 297 9.29 -58.42 10.59
C ILE A 297 8.40 -59.24 11.52
N ASP A 298 7.08 -59.21 11.34
CA ASP A 298 6.13 -60.01 12.14
C ASP A 298 6.41 -61.51 12.00
N ALA A 299 6.66 -61.98 10.76
CA ALA A 299 7.03 -63.37 10.53
C ALA A 299 8.36 -63.76 11.19
N MET A 300 9.34 -62.85 11.26
CA MET A 300 10.58 -63.08 11.99
C MET A 300 10.36 -63.09 13.51
N GLN A 301 9.55 -62.18 14.04
CA GLN A 301 9.22 -62.13 15.46
C GLN A 301 8.53 -63.42 15.91
N HIS A 302 7.58 -63.94 15.14
CA HIS A 302 6.97 -65.25 15.41
C HIS A 302 8.01 -66.37 15.42
N LYS A 303 8.90 -66.44 14.43
CA LYS A 303 9.97 -67.44 14.40
C LYS A 303 10.92 -67.33 15.58
N PHE A 304 11.25 -66.12 16.03
CA PHE A 304 12.07 -65.91 17.23
C PHE A 304 11.35 -66.35 18.50
N GLY A 305 10.04 -66.08 18.60
CA GLY A 305 9.20 -66.57 19.70
C GLY A 305 9.19 -68.10 19.77
N ASP A 306 8.95 -68.77 18.65
CA ASP A 306 8.97 -70.23 18.56
C ASP A 306 10.34 -70.81 18.92
N LEU A 307 11.43 -70.15 18.49
CA LEU A 307 12.79 -70.58 18.84
C LEU A 307 13.06 -70.43 20.35
N SER A 308 12.62 -69.31 20.94
CA SER A 308 12.74 -69.05 22.38
C SER A 308 11.97 -70.07 23.22
N ALA A 309 10.76 -70.47 22.77
CA ALA A 309 9.98 -71.51 23.41
C ALA A 309 10.72 -72.86 23.38
N LYS A 310 11.25 -73.25 22.22
CA LYS A 310 12.04 -74.48 22.06
C LYS A 310 13.30 -74.49 22.92
N ILE A 311 14.02 -73.37 23.02
CA ILE A 311 15.19 -73.25 23.90
C ILE A 311 14.77 -73.45 25.36
N SER A 312 13.64 -72.86 25.78
CA SER A 312 13.13 -73.00 27.15
C SER A 312 12.76 -74.45 27.48
N GLU A 313 12.13 -75.17 26.55
CA GLU A 313 11.85 -76.60 26.69
C GLU A 313 13.13 -77.43 26.82
N LEU A 314 14.16 -77.11 26.03
CA LEU A 314 15.45 -77.80 26.05
C LEU A 314 16.21 -77.57 27.36
N VAL A 315 16.16 -76.34 27.89
CA VAL A 315 16.71 -76.00 29.21
C VAL A 315 15.98 -76.74 30.33
N ALA A 316 14.64 -76.80 30.28
CA ALA A 316 13.85 -77.56 31.25
C ALA A 316 14.16 -79.06 31.22
N PHE A 317 14.34 -79.64 30.03
CA PHE A 317 14.73 -81.03 29.86
C PHE A 317 16.13 -81.33 30.41
N LEU A 318 17.11 -80.44 30.15
CA LEU A 318 18.46 -80.58 30.69
C LEU A 318 18.48 -80.48 32.22
N ALA A 319 17.66 -79.60 32.81
CA ALA A 319 17.50 -79.53 34.26
C ALA A 319 16.93 -80.84 34.82
N MET A 320 15.93 -81.43 34.16
CA MET A 320 15.32 -82.71 34.56
C MET A 320 16.29 -83.90 34.53
N ILE A 321 17.25 -83.94 33.60
CA ILE A 321 18.26 -85.02 33.54
C ILE A 321 19.39 -84.81 34.56
N SER A 322 19.54 -83.59 35.06
CA SER A 322 20.61 -83.22 36.00
C SER A 322 20.24 -83.45 37.48
N GLU A 323 18.98 -83.83 37.77
CA GLU A 323 18.49 -84.35 39.06
C GLU A 323 18.50 -85.89 39.08
#